data_AF-A0A224YLA8-F1
#
_entry.id   AF-A0A224YLA8-F1
#
_cell.length_a   1.000
_cell.length_b   1.000
_cell.length_c   1.000
_cell.angle_alpha   90.00
_cell.angle_beta   90.00
_cell.angle_gamma   90.00
#
_symmetry.space_group_name_H-M   'P 1'
#
loop_
_entity.id
_entity.type
_entity.pdbx_description
1 polymer ?
#
loop_
_entity_poly.entity_id
_entity_poly.type
_entity_poly.pdbx_seq_one_letter_code
_entity_poly.pdbx_strand_id
1 'polypeptide(L)'
;MKSLQKLDSRTARLLHSSQSIASVSSIVKEIVENSLDAGATSIVVKLVDYGLDRIEVIDNGHGVGEDDLPLVVLAGYTSKIRNSEDLLSLATYGFRGQALAAIAAVSRVTVASGPQDGEQGLALCFDTQGNIVSRKALPWNGGMRVTIEDIFKNIPVRRKHMDSMKAKSAQLKKVQHFLHAMAIACPGVGFSLHHNKSVIWTKVPVKTMREAIGQVYGISMLQMLHYSEAHDDNSGTTIKLFVPDVSIKDKEKLPTSSEPEKSVLLVNGRPVRIKELMQLLQNEFSLAVGMEDGSSTKHPISVVSVDVPPSELDVNLEPDKTAVVFTKKDAVFELFEGLVRKAFSSASAKDVGDDAVEDCVATAQLPLEDLAARNRQDLGAADDLDRLFDDFVMPDDACEDL
;
A
#
# COMPACT_ATOMS: atom_id res chain seq x y z
N MET A 1 37.67 -22.54 -19.32
CA MET A 1 36.85 -21.45 -18.74
C MET A 1 36.11 -20.76 -19.88
N LYS A 2 34.79 -20.53 -19.76
CA LYS A 2 34.08 -19.66 -20.71
C LYS A 2 34.56 -18.22 -20.52
N SER A 3 34.76 -17.47 -21.61
CA SER A 3 35.08 -16.05 -21.52
C SER A 3 33.86 -15.27 -20.99
N LEU A 4 34.11 -14.19 -20.26
CA LEU A 4 33.07 -13.27 -19.83
C LEU A 4 32.45 -12.60 -21.06
N GLN A 5 31.12 -12.59 -21.16
CA GLN A 5 30.38 -11.94 -22.25
C GLN A 5 29.33 -10.99 -21.67
N LYS A 6 29.13 -9.85 -22.34
CA LYS A 6 28.08 -8.90 -22.00
C LYS A 6 26.72 -9.51 -22.37
N LEU A 7 25.77 -9.46 -21.44
CA LEU A 7 24.39 -9.85 -21.71
C LEU A 7 23.76 -8.88 -22.71
N ASP A 8 22.85 -9.39 -23.54
CA ASP A 8 22.01 -8.52 -24.37
C ASP A 8 21.06 -7.69 -23.49
N SER A 9 20.63 -6.54 -24.01
CA SER A 9 19.83 -5.57 -23.25
C SER A 9 18.50 -6.14 -22.74
N ARG A 10 17.89 -7.08 -23.49
CA ARG A 10 16.63 -7.71 -23.09
C ARG A 10 16.85 -8.63 -21.90
N THR A 11 17.88 -9.48 -21.94
CA THR A 11 18.23 -10.38 -20.83
C THR A 11 18.62 -9.60 -19.58
N ALA A 12 19.47 -8.57 -19.71
CA ALA A 12 19.88 -7.74 -18.58
C ALA A 12 18.67 -7.04 -17.92
N ARG A 13 17.75 -6.49 -18.72
CA ARG A 13 16.53 -5.86 -18.23
C ARG A 13 15.63 -6.87 -17.52
N LEU A 14 15.37 -8.02 -18.13
CA LEU A 14 14.53 -9.06 -17.53
C LEU A 14 15.08 -9.49 -16.16
N LEU A 15 16.39 -9.70 -16.04
CA LEU A 15 17.01 -10.07 -14.77
C LEU A 15 16.80 -9.01 -13.69
N HIS A 16 17.10 -7.74 -13.98
CA HIS A 16 16.90 -6.64 -13.03
C HIS A 16 15.42 -6.46 -12.65
N SER A 17 14.53 -6.41 -13.64
CA SER A 17 13.10 -6.24 -13.42
C SER A 17 12.48 -7.40 -12.63
N SER A 18 12.94 -8.62 -12.88
CA SER A 18 12.46 -9.81 -12.17
C SER A 18 12.91 -9.87 -10.70
N GLN A 19 13.93 -9.08 -10.32
CA GLN A 19 14.38 -8.93 -8.94
C GLN A 19 13.58 -7.85 -8.20
N SER A 20 13.26 -6.74 -8.86
CA SER A 20 12.48 -5.65 -8.27
C SER A 20 10.98 -5.95 -8.21
N ILE A 21 10.43 -6.61 -9.25
CA ILE A 21 9.02 -6.99 -9.34
C ILE A 21 8.89 -8.51 -9.17
N ALA A 22 8.73 -8.93 -7.92
CA ALA A 22 8.71 -10.33 -7.54
C ALA A 22 7.29 -10.92 -7.41
N SER A 23 6.25 -10.08 -7.27
CA SER A 23 4.90 -10.54 -6.95
C SER A 23 3.81 -9.55 -7.36
N VAL A 24 2.55 -10.01 -7.41
CA VAL A 24 1.35 -9.17 -7.60
C VAL A 24 1.29 -8.06 -6.55
N SER A 25 1.55 -8.38 -5.28
CA SER A 25 1.55 -7.38 -4.21
C SER A 25 2.61 -6.28 -4.41
N SER A 26 3.77 -6.63 -4.98
CA SER A 26 4.84 -5.66 -5.27
C SER A 26 4.44 -4.72 -6.41
N ILE A 27 3.76 -5.24 -7.43
CA ILE A 27 3.20 -4.44 -8.53
C ILE A 27 2.18 -3.44 -7.99
N VAL A 28 1.17 -3.92 -7.25
CA VAL A 28 0.13 -3.06 -6.66
C VAL A 28 0.75 -1.99 -5.78
N LYS A 29 1.73 -2.36 -4.94
CA LYS A 29 2.45 -1.42 -4.08
C LYS A 29 3.05 -0.27 -4.87
N GLU A 30 3.85 -0.56 -5.90
CA GLU A 30 4.52 0.49 -6.66
C GLU A 30 3.53 1.42 -7.38
N ILE A 31 2.43 0.89 -7.92
CA ILE A 31 1.43 1.73 -8.60
C ILE A 31 0.64 2.58 -7.60
N VAL A 32 0.19 2.01 -6.48
CA VAL A 32 -0.53 2.75 -5.43
C VAL A 32 0.36 3.84 -4.81
N GLU A 33 1.63 3.54 -4.56
CA GLU A 33 2.61 4.54 -4.11
C GLU A 33 2.76 5.69 -5.12
N ASN A 34 2.76 5.37 -6.43
CA ASN A 34 2.79 6.41 -7.47
C ASN A 34 1.52 7.26 -7.50
N SER A 35 0.33 6.66 -7.31
CA SER A 35 -0.93 7.38 -7.20
C SER A 35 -0.93 8.36 -6.02
N LEU A 36 -0.39 7.94 -4.87
CA LEU A 36 -0.27 8.81 -3.69
C LEU A 36 0.72 9.96 -3.92
N ASP A 37 1.86 9.67 -4.55
CA ASP A 37 2.81 10.71 -4.95
C ASP A 37 2.21 11.70 -5.96
N ALA A 38 1.22 11.27 -6.75
CA ALA A 38 0.46 12.12 -7.66
C ALA A 38 -0.66 12.92 -6.96
N GLY A 39 -0.76 12.85 -5.63
CA GLY A 39 -1.76 13.57 -4.84
C GLY A 39 -3.17 12.98 -4.92
N ALA A 40 -3.31 11.70 -5.29
CA ALA A 40 -4.62 11.06 -5.36
C ALA A 40 -5.35 11.07 -4.01
N THR A 41 -6.65 11.38 -4.06
CA THR A 41 -7.55 11.31 -2.90
C THR A 41 -8.50 10.11 -2.98
N SER A 42 -8.50 9.38 -4.09
CA SER A 42 -9.26 8.15 -4.32
C SER A 42 -8.41 7.19 -5.15
N ILE A 43 -8.27 5.95 -4.69
CA ILE A 43 -7.52 4.89 -5.37
C ILE A 43 -8.36 3.62 -5.38
N VAL A 44 -8.62 3.09 -6.57
CA VAL A 44 -9.34 1.83 -6.79
C VAL A 44 -8.37 0.80 -7.34
N VAL A 45 -8.25 -0.34 -6.67
CA VAL A 45 -7.45 -1.49 -7.09
C VAL A 45 -8.41 -2.63 -7.47
N LYS A 46 -8.36 -3.07 -8.73
CA LYS A 46 -9.11 -4.23 -9.21
C LYS A 46 -8.15 -5.36 -9.59
N LEU A 47 -8.45 -6.57 -9.14
CA LEU A 47 -7.67 -7.77 -9.41
C LEU A 47 -8.53 -8.82 -10.09
N VAL A 48 -8.14 -9.31 -11.27
CA VAL A 48 -8.76 -10.47 -11.92
C VAL A 48 -7.85 -11.68 -11.74
N ASP A 49 -8.43 -12.83 -11.36
CA ASP A 49 -7.68 -14.04 -10.98
C ASP A 49 -6.54 -13.72 -9.99
N TYR A 50 -6.89 -13.03 -8.91
CA TYR A 50 -5.95 -12.65 -7.84
C TYR A 50 -4.82 -11.73 -8.31
N GLY A 51 -5.00 -11.05 -9.45
CA GLY A 51 -4.02 -10.17 -10.07
C GLY A 51 -3.02 -10.88 -10.97
N LEU A 52 -3.21 -12.17 -11.25
CA LEU A 52 -2.38 -12.87 -12.23
C LEU A 52 -2.87 -12.62 -13.65
N ASP A 53 -4.19 -12.54 -13.85
CA ASP A 53 -4.74 -12.25 -15.18
C ASP A 53 -4.67 -10.76 -15.50
N ARG A 54 -5.26 -9.93 -14.63
CA ARG A 54 -5.23 -8.47 -14.75
C ARG A 54 -5.14 -7.79 -13.38
N ILE A 55 -4.31 -6.75 -13.31
CA ILE A 55 -4.29 -5.75 -12.24
C ILE A 55 -4.68 -4.42 -12.86
N GLU A 56 -5.62 -3.72 -12.25
CA GLU A 56 -5.97 -2.36 -12.63
C GLU A 56 -5.91 -1.47 -11.40
N VAL A 57 -5.20 -0.34 -11.51
CA VAL A 57 -5.20 0.71 -10.50
C VAL A 57 -5.67 1.99 -11.14
N ILE A 58 -6.72 2.56 -10.57
CA ILE A 58 -7.35 3.81 -11.01
C ILE A 58 -7.21 4.82 -9.88
N ASP A 59 -6.69 5.99 -10.18
CA ASP A 59 -6.61 7.09 -9.24
C ASP A 59 -7.14 8.40 -9.84
N ASN A 60 -7.37 9.37 -8.98
CA ASN A 60 -7.78 10.73 -9.34
C ASN A 60 -6.67 11.76 -9.07
N GLY A 61 -5.41 11.36 -9.16
CA GLY A 61 -4.28 12.27 -8.98
C GLY A 61 -4.15 13.30 -10.10
N HIS A 62 -3.01 13.99 -10.16
CA HIS A 62 -2.75 14.98 -11.21
C HIS A 62 -2.52 14.37 -12.61
N GLY A 63 -2.33 13.05 -12.70
CA GLY A 63 -2.08 12.35 -13.96
C GLY A 63 -0.72 12.64 -14.59
N VAL A 64 -0.54 12.28 -15.85
CA VAL A 64 0.66 12.51 -16.66
C VAL A 64 0.24 13.16 -17.97
N GLY A 65 0.92 14.24 -18.36
CA GLY A 65 0.65 14.96 -19.61
C GLY A 65 0.97 14.12 -20.85
N GLU A 66 0.37 14.47 -21.98
CA GLU A 66 0.51 13.71 -23.24
C GLU A 66 1.98 13.55 -23.69
N ASP A 67 2.79 14.59 -23.53
CA ASP A 67 4.22 14.57 -23.92
C ASP A 67 5.07 13.66 -23.02
N ASP A 68 4.70 13.52 -21.74
CA ASP A 68 5.41 12.70 -20.76
C ASP A 68 4.90 11.25 -20.72
N LEU A 69 3.67 11.00 -21.19
CA LEU A 69 3.05 9.68 -21.13
C LEU A 69 3.87 8.58 -21.83
N PRO A 70 4.53 8.82 -22.98
CA PRO A 70 5.47 7.87 -23.58
C PRO A 70 6.67 7.51 -22.68
N LEU A 71 7.04 8.39 -21.75
CA LEU A 71 8.25 8.26 -20.93
C LEU A 71 8.03 7.44 -19.66
N VAL A 72 6.77 7.23 -19.24
CA VAL A 72 6.45 6.62 -17.93
C VAL A 72 6.95 5.19 -17.76
N VAL A 73 7.10 4.44 -18.86
CA VAL A 73 7.64 3.07 -18.86
C VAL A 73 9.13 3.00 -19.21
N LEU A 74 9.79 4.14 -19.42
CA LEU A 74 11.22 4.20 -19.69
C LEU A 74 12.00 4.27 -18.38
N ALA A 75 13.05 3.47 -18.27
CA ALA A 75 13.89 3.45 -17.07
C ALA A 75 14.70 4.75 -16.94
N GLY A 76 14.77 5.28 -15.73
CA GLY A 76 15.55 6.49 -15.41
C GLY A 76 14.81 7.81 -15.60
N TYR A 77 13.53 7.76 -15.94
CA TYR A 77 12.67 8.95 -16.01
C TYR A 77 11.85 9.07 -14.71
N THR A 78 11.95 10.21 -14.04
CA THR A 78 11.17 10.51 -12.84
C THR A 78 10.97 12.02 -12.70
N SER A 79 9.81 12.41 -12.18
CA SER A 79 9.48 13.79 -11.80
C SER A 79 9.82 14.12 -10.35
N LYS A 80 10.27 13.13 -9.55
CA LYS A 80 10.31 13.19 -8.08
C LYS A 80 11.66 13.63 -7.52
N ILE A 81 12.74 13.38 -8.26
CA ILE A 81 14.10 13.83 -7.93
C ILE A 81 14.80 14.34 -9.19
N ARG A 82 15.72 15.29 -9.03
CA ARG A 82 16.51 15.89 -10.11
C ARG A 82 18.00 15.64 -9.93
N ASN A 83 18.47 15.57 -8.68
CA ASN A 83 19.88 15.36 -8.35
C ASN A 83 20.05 14.43 -7.14
N SER A 84 21.30 14.12 -6.77
CA SER A 84 21.60 13.27 -5.62
C SER A 84 21.32 13.92 -4.27
N GLU A 85 21.28 15.26 -4.19
CA GLU A 85 20.97 15.97 -2.94
C GLU A 85 19.50 15.78 -2.54
N ASP A 86 18.59 15.67 -3.52
CA ASP A 86 17.17 15.40 -3.29
C ASP A 86 16.93 14.07 -2.54
N LEU A 87 17.88 13.12 -2.60
CA LEU A 87 17.80 11.85 -1.87
C LEU A 87 17.83 12.05 -0.35
N LEU A 88 18.37 13.17 0.15
CA LEU A 88 18.47 13.49 1.56
C LEU A 88 17.17 14.07 2.15
N SER A 89 16.20 14.44 1.31
CA SER A 89 14.92 15.05 1.71
C SER A 89 13.71 14.39 1.05
N LEU A 90 13.77 13.07 0.83
CA LEU A 90 12.73 12.32 0.12
C LEU A 90 11.39 12.31 0.88
N ALA A 91 10.42 13.06 0.38
CA ALA A 91 9.03 13.04 0.85
C ALA A 91 8.14 12.05 0.07
N THR A 92 8.53 11.64 -1.13
CA THR A 92 7.71 10.82 -2.05
C THR A 92 7.95 9.32 -1.89
N TYR A 93 6.90 8.51 -1.99
CA TYR A 93 6.97 7.05 -1.87
C TYR A 93 7.95 6.42 -2.88
N GLY A 94 7.86 6.82 -4.15
CA GLY A 94 8.79 6.45 -5.22
C GLY A 94 9.79 7.56 -5.56
N PHE A 95 10.91 7.20 -6.18
CA PHE A 95 11.90 8.17 -6.71
C PHE A 95 12.85 7.60 -7.78
N ARG A 96 12.89 6.27 -7.98
CA ARG A 96 13.90 5.63 -8.86
C ARG A 96 13.60 5.72 -10.36
N GLY A 97 12.34 6.00 -10.75
CA GLY A 97 11.95 6.01 -12.17
C GLY A 97 12.09 4.65 -12.87
N GLN A 98 11.88 3.55 -12.13
CA GLN A 98 12.13 2.18 -12.61
C GLN A 98 10.91 1.26 -12.52
N ALA A 99 9.90 1.60 -11.73
CA ALA A 99 8.81 0.68 -11.39
C ALA A 99 8.01 0.23 -12.62
N LEU A 100 7.45 1.17 -13.38
CA LEU A 100 6.65 0.87 -14.58
C LEU A 100 7.49 0.19 -15.67
N ALA A 101 8.74 0.60 -15.85
CA ALA A 101 9.67 -0.07 -16.76
C ALA A 101 9.93 -1.54 -16.37
N ALA A 102 10.06 -1.80 -15.06
CA ALA A 102 10.27 -3.14 -14.54
C ALA A 102 9.01 -4.00 -14.67
N ILE A 103 7.83 -3.42 -14.45
CA ILE A 103 6.54 -4.08 -14.64
C ILE A 103 6.36 -4.43 -16.12
N ALA A 104 6.57 -3.49 -17.03
CA ALA A 104 6.49 -3.73 -18.48
C ALA A 104 7.41 -4.86 -18.93
N ALA A 105 8.62 -4.98 -18.39
CA ALA A 105 9.52 -6.09 -18.74
C ALA A 105 8.98 -7.50 -18.44
N VAL A 106 7.95 -7.64 -17.59
CA VAL A 106 7.35 -8.91 -17.19
C VAL A 106 5.84 -9.00 -17.45
N SER A 107 5.26 -8.04 -18.15
CA SER A 107 3.80 -7.95 -18.39
C SER A 107 3.49 -7.06 -19.58
N ARG A 108 2.23 -7.04 -20.03
CA ARG A 108 1.73 -5.98 -20.92
C ARG A 108 1.16 -4.87 -20.06
N VAL A 109 1.56 -3.63 -20.32
CA VAL A 109 1.14 -2.47 -19.52
C VAL A 109 0.40 -1.48 -20.40
N THR A 110 -0.81 -1.12 -20.03
CA THR A 110 -1.54 0.01 -20.58
C THR A 110 -1.59 1.12 -19.55
N VAL A 111 -1.17 2.32 -19.94
CA VAL A 111 -1.29 3.51 -19.10
C VAL A 111 -2.21 4.49 -19.81
N ALA A 112 -3.24 4.92 -19.10
CA ALA A 112 -4.08 6.01 -19.55
C ALA A 112 -4.03 7.18 -18.57
N SER A 113 -3.90 8.37 -19.11
CA SER A 113 -3.92 9.60 -18.35
C SER A 113 -4.31 10.76 -19.26
N GLY A 114 -4.59 11.90 -18.66
CA GLY A 114 -5.05 13.09 -19.35
C GLY A 114 -5.28 14.24 -18.36
N PRO A 115 -5.42 15.46 -18.86
CA PRO A 115 -5.60 16.65 -18.04
C PRO A 115 -6.94 16.60 -17.27
N GLN A 116 -7.00 17.35 -16.16
CA GLN A 116 -8.17 17.38 -15.27
C GLN A 116 -9.33 18.28 -15.78
N ASP A 117 -9.13 19.01 -16.87
CA ASP A 117 -10.05 20.02 -17.41
C ASP A 117 -11.05 19.48 -18.45
N GLY A 118 -11.09 18.16 -18.65
CA GLY A 118 -12.10 17.49 -19.49
C GLY A 118 -11.77 17.42 -20.97
N GLU A 119 -10.50 17.66 -21.36
CA GLU A 119 -10.00 17.26 -22.68
C GLU A 119 -9.91 15.73 -22.83
N GLN A 120 -9.69 15.25 -24.05
CA GLN A 120 -9.49 13.83 -24.31
C GLN A 120 -8.24 13.32 -23.59
N GLY A 121 -8.36 12.20 -22.88
CA GLY A 121 -7.21 11.47 -22.36
C GLY A 121 -6.56 10.63 -23.44
N LEU A 122 -5.37 10.12 -23.12
CA LEU A 122 -4.60 9.25 -23.98
C LEU A 122 -4.30 7.94 -23.26
N ALA A 123 -4.56 6.82 -23.92
CA ALA A 123 -4.15 5.49 -23.51
C ALA A 123 -3.02 5.00 -24.41
N LEU A 124 -1.91 4.59 -23.79
CA LEU A 124 -0.76 3.97 -24.44
C LEU A 124 -0.58 2.55 -23.92
N CYS A 125 -0.51 1.58 -24.83
CA CYS A 125 -0.14 0.20 -24.52
C CYS A 125 1.32 -0.02 -24.86
N PHE A 126 2.05 -0.65 -23.94
CA PHE A 126 3.48 -0.89 -24.03
C PHE A 126 3.78 -2.39 -24.05
N ASP A 127 4.71 -2.79 -24.92
CA ASP A 127 5.26 -4.14 -24.95
C ASP A 127 6.30 -4.36 -23.84
N THR A 128 6.86 -5.57 -23.78
CA THR A 128 7.90 -5.93 -22.79
C THR A 128 9.23 -5.20 -22.96
N GLN A 129 9.40 -4.48 -24.07
CA GLN A 129 10.56 -3.63 -24.35
C GLN A 129 10.28 -2.15 -24.04
N GLY A 130 9.06 -1.82 -23.59
CA GLY A 130 8.63 -0.44 -23.33
C GLY A 130 8.31 0.34 -24.60
N ASN A 131 8.19 -0.32 -25.76
CA ASN A 131 7.74 0.31 -26.99
C ASN A 131 6.23 0.48 -26.97
N ILE A 132 5.75 1.59 -27.52
CA ILE A 132 4.31 1.82 -27.69
C ILE A 132 3.82 0.95 -28.85
N VAL A 133 2.89 0.04 -28.54
CA VAL A 133 2.25 -0.86 -29.53
C VAL A 133 0.83 -0.42 -29.88
N SER A 134 0.20 0.39 -29.05
CA SER A 134 -1.12 0.95 -29.33
C SER A 134 -1.29 2.32 -28.68
N ARG A 135 -2.03 3.20 -29.35
CA ARG A 135 -2.36 4.57 -28.91
C ARG A 135 -3.85 4.81 -29.19
N LYS A 136 -4.61 5.21 -28.18
CA LYS A 136 -6.04 5.51 -28.30
C LYS A 136 -6.41 6.74 -27.49
N ALA A 137 -7.05 7.71 -28.13
CA ALA A 137 -7.70 8.82 -27.43
C ALA A 137 -9.05 8.35 -26.87
N LEU A 138 -9.42 8.86 -25.70
CA LEU A 138 -10.63 8.47 -25.00
C LEU A 138 -11.20 9.62 -24.16
N PRO A 139 -12.50 9.60 -23.84
CA PRO A 139 -13.04 10.48 -22.80
C PRO A 139 -12.25 10.30 -21.51
N TRP A 140 -11.99 11.37 -20.77
CA TRP A 140 -11.19 11.30 -19.55
C TRP A 140 -11.69 12.28 -18.51
N ASN A 141 -11.59 11.89 -17.24
CA ASN A 141 -12.07 12.66 -16.10
C ASN A 141 -10.97 12.88 -15.04
N GLY A 142 -9.73 13.01 -15.50
CA GLY A 142 -8.55 13.25 -14.66
C GLY A 142 -7.95 11.99 -14.05
N GLY A 143 -6.76 12.14 -13.48
CA GLY A 143 -6.04 11.03 -12.84
C GLY A 143 -5.32 10.09 -13.82
N MET A 144 -5.07 8.88 -13.34
CA MET A 144 -4.31 7.86 -14.06
C MET A 144 -4.99 6.50 -13.90
N ARG A 145 -4.98 5.71 -14.98
CA ARG A 145 -5.34 4.29 -14.97
C ARG A 145 -4.15 3.50 -15.47
N VAL A 146 -3.69 2.56 -14.66
CA VAL A 146 -2.65 1.60 -15.02
C VAL A 146 -3.26 0.20 -15.04
N THR A 147 -3.28 -0.40 -16.23
CA THR A 147 -3.77 -1.76 -16.46
C THR A 147 -2.60 -2.65 -16.82
N ILE A 148 -2.46 -3.75 -16.10
CA ILE A 148 -1.32 -4.67 -16.20
C ILE A 148 -1.88 -6.07 -16.43
N GLU A 149 -1.51 -6.66 -17.55
CA GLU A 149 -2.01 -7.94 -18.02
C GLU A 149 -0.85 -8.89 -18.30
N ASP A 150 -1.14 -10.18 -18.45
CA ASP A 150 -0.14 -11.16 -18.90
C ASP A 150 1.09 -11.28 -17.99
N ILE A 151 0.86 -11.05 -16.70
CA ILE A 151 1.91 -10.98 -15.68
C ILE A 151 2.69 -12.30 -15.61
N PHE A 152 4.01 -12.22 -15.77
CA PHE A 152 4.94 -13.34 -15.79
C PHE A 152 4.70 -14.38 -16.89
N LYS A 153 3.89 -14.11 -17.94
CA LYS A 153 3.74 -15.04 -19.07
C LYS A 153 5.09 -15.35 -19.74
N ASN A 154 5.99 -14.35 -19.81
CA ASN A 154 7.36 -14.49 -20.31
C ASN A 154 8.35 -15.15 -19.32
N ILE A 155 7.90 -15.53 -18.10
CA ILE A 155 8.68 -16.28 -17.10
C ILE A 155 7.84 -17.49 -16.61
N PRO A 156 7.69 -18.56 -17.41
CA PRO A 156 6.71 -19.62 -17.14
C PRO A 156 6.87 -20.33 -15.80
N VAL A 157 8.11 -20.53 -15.34
CA VAL A 157 8.40 -21.17 -14.04
C VAL A 157 7.85 -20.32 -12.88
N ARG A 158 8.00 -18.99 -12.96
CA ARG A 158 7.47 -18.06 -11.96
C ARG A 158 5.95 -18.01 -12.01
N ARG A 159 5.37 -17.95 -13.21
CA ARG A 159 3.92 -18.02 -13.41
C ARG A 159 3.34 -19.29 -12.76
N LYS A 160 3.92 -20.46 -13.04
CA LYS A 160 3.49 -21.75 -12.49
C LYS A 160 3.59 -21.80 -10.96
N HIS A 161 4.62 -21.21 -10.37
CA HIS A 161 4.77 -21.15 -8.92
C HIS A 161 3.63 -20.34 -8.25
N MET A 162 3.13 -19.31 -8.93
CA MET A 162 2.06 -18.46 -8.42
C MET A 162 0.65 -19.00 -8.72
N ASP A 163 0.52 -19.99 -9.59
CA ASP A 163 -0.77 -20.48 -10.08
C ASP A 163 -1.49 -21.42 -9.09
N SER A 164 -0.82 -21.89 -8.04
CA SER A 164 -1.49 -22.65 -6.99
C SER A 164 -2.49 -21.79 -6.21
N MET A 165 -3.66 -22.33 -5.86
CA MET A 165 -4.69 -21.59 -5.11
C MET A 165 -4.17 -21.01 -3.78
N LYS A 166 -3.24 -21.72 -3.11
CA LYS A 166 -2.57 -21.24 -1.90
C LYS A 166 -1.75 -19.99 -2.18
N ALA A 167 -0.97 -19.98 -3.27
CA ALA A 167 -0.16 -18.83 -3.66
C ALA A 167 -1.05 -17.64 -4.09
N LYS A 168 -2.08 -17.88 -4.91
CA LYS A 168 -3.05 -16.86 -5.34
C LYS A 168 -3.71 -16.17 -4.15
N SER A 169 -4.27 -16.96 -3.22
CA SER A 169 -4.91 -16.43 -2.01
C SER A 169 -3.94 -15.64 -1.13
N ALA A 170 -2.69 -16.10 -1.03
CA ALA A 170 -1.65 -15.38 -0.29
C ALA A 170 -1.31 -14.02 -0.94
N GLN A 171 -1.33 -13.89 -2.27
CA GLN A 171 -1.12 -12.61 -2.94
C GLN A 171 -2.23 -11.62 -2.66
N LEU A 172 -3.50 -12.05 -2.76
CA LEU A 172 -4.64 -11.19 -2.44
C LEU A 172 -4.59 -10.69 -0.99
N LYS A 173 -4.25 -11.56 -0.03
CA LYS A 173 -4.04 -11.17 1.37
C LYS A 173 -2.92 -10.14 1.52
N LYS A 174 -1.79 -10.32 0.83
CA LYS A 174 -0.68 -9.35 0.86
C LYS A 174 -1.10 -7.98 0.31
N VAL A 175 -1.86 -7.97 -0.80
CA VAL A 175 -2.44 -6.73 -1.34
C VAL A 175 -3.37 -6.08 -0.32
N GLN A 176 -4.26 -6.86 0.29
CA GLN A 176 -5.19 -6.36 1.30
C GLN A 176 -4.46 -5.77 2.52
N HIS A 177 -3.47 -6.47 3.09
CA HIS A 177 -2.67 -5.97 4.22
C HIS A 177 -1.91 -4.69 3.85
N PHE A 178 -1.35 -4.61 2.65
CA PHE A 178 -0.71 -3.38 2.16
C PHE A 178 -1.70 -2.22 2.06
N LEU A 179 -2.88 -2.43 1.45
CA LEU A 179 -3.90 -1.38 1.35
C LEU A 179 -4.45 -0.95 2.70
N HIS A 180 -4.62 -1.87 3.65
CA HIS A 180 -4.98 -1.54 5.04
C HIS A 180 -3.93 -0.62 5.68
N ALA A 181 -2.63 -0.96 5.54
CA ALA A 181 -1.55 -0.14 6.07
C ALA A 181 -1.53 1.26 5.42
N MET A 182 -1.70 1.34 4.09
CA MET A 182 -1.78 2.63 3.38
C MET A 182 -3.01 3.45 3.77
N ALA A 183 -4.15 2.81 3.99
CA ALA A 183 -5.37 3.49 4.40
C ALA A 183 -5.29 4.11 5.80
N ILE A 184 -4.51 3.48 6.69
CA ILE A 184 -4.18 4.00 8.03
C ILE A 184 -3.14 5.12 7.92
N ALA A 185 -2.12 4.95 7.07
CA ALA A 185 -1.07 5.95 6.84
C ALA A 185 -1.59 7.21 6.15
N CYS A 186 -2.58 7.08 5.29
CA CYS A 186 -3.20 8.16 4.53
C CYS A 186 -4.70 8.28 4.85
N PRO A 187 -5.09 8.82 6.02
CA PRO A 187 -6.50 8.93 6.43
C PRO A 187 -7.36 9.72 5.43
N GLY A 188 -6.80 10.73 4.76
CA GLY A 188 -7.52 11.56 3.78
C GLY A 188 -7.78 10.90 2.42
N VAL A 189 -7.28 9.69 2.16
CA VAL A 189 -7.40 9.01 0.86
C VAL A 189 -8.42 7.87 0.92
N GLY A 190 -9.31 7.80 -0.06
CA GLY A 190 -10.25 6.69 -0.24
C GLY A 190 -9.57 5.52 -0.94
N PHE A 191 -9.87 4.29 -0.49
CA PHE A 191 -9.33 3.08 -1.09
C PHE A 191 -10.45 2.06 -1.34
N SER A 192 -10.41 1.38 -2.49
CA SER A 192 -11.28 0.24 -2.78
C SER A 192 -10.48 -0.91 -3.36
N LEU A 193 -10.70 -2.12 -2.84
CA LEU A 193 -10.13 -3.36 -3.35
C LEU A 193 -11.22 -4.24 -3.92
N HIS A 194 -11.11 -4.55 -5.20
CA HIS A 194 -12.00 -5.44 -5.93
C HIS A 194 -11.25 -6.70 -6.35
N HIS A 195 -11.93 -7.84 -6.25
CA HIS A 195 -11.44 -9.10 -6.79
C HIS A 195 -12.52 -9.70 -7.70
N ASN A 196 -12.15 -9.90 -8.96
CA ASN A 196 -13.06 -10.16 -10.07
C ASN A 196 -14.13 -9.06 -10.13
N LYS A 197 -15.39 -9.38 -9.85
CA LYS A 197 -16.51 -8.43 -9.86
C LYS A 197 -16.98 -8.04 -8.45
N SER A 198 -16.36 -8.57 -7.41
CA SER A 198 -16.78 -8.38 -6.03
C SER A 198 -15.93 -7.33 -5.34
N VAL A 199 -16.57 -6.43 -4.59
CA VAL A 199 -15.89 -5.53 -3.66
C VAL A 199 -15.45 -6.36 -2.46
N ILE A 200 -14.14 -6.42 -2.21
CA ILE A 200 -13.56 -7.14 -1.07
C ILE A 200 -13.50 -6.23 0.14
N TRP A 201 -13.11 -4.98 -0.07
CA TRP A 201 -12.91 -4.02 0.99
C TRP A 201 -12.97 -2.59 0.45
N THR A 202 -13.48 -1.66 1.24
CA THR A 202 -13.50 -0.24 0.90
C THR A 202 -13.28 0.60 2.14
N LYS A 203 -12.69 1.78 1.96
CA LYS A 203 -12.50 2.79 3.00
C LYS A 203 -12.69 4.17 2.38
N VAL A 204 -13.50 5.00 3.03
CA VAL A 204 -13.73 6.38 2.60
C VAL A 204 -12.73 7.33 3.27
N PRO A 205 -12.44 8.50 2.68
CA PRO A 205 -11.64 9.53 3.32
C PRO A 205 -12.15 9.90 4.71
N VAL A 206 -11.23 10.04 5.67
CA VAL A 206 -11.48 10.42 7.07
C VAL A 206 -10.41 11.40 7.55
N LYS A 207 -10.63 12.03 8.70
CA LYS A 207 -9.73 13.09 9.18
C LYS A 207 -8.58 12.53 10.00
N THR A 208 -8.82 11.43 10.72
CA THR A 208 -7.86 10.92 11.71
C THR A 208 -7.44 9.49 11.43
N MET A 209 -6.23 9.14 11.87
CA MET A 209 -5.73 7.76 11.86
C MET A 209 -6.66 6.84 12.67
N ARG A 210 -7.20 7.32 13.80
CA ARG A 210 -8.13 6.54 14.64
C ARG A 210 -9.40 6.14 13.88
N GLU A 211 -10.00 7.06 13.13
CA GLU A 211 -11.14 6.76 12.25
C GLU A 211 -10.78 5.77 11.15
N ALA A 212 -9.58 5.90 10.56
CA ALA A 212 -9.10 4.98 9.53
C ALA A 212 -8.94 3.55 10.07
N ILE A 213 -8.36 3.39 11.27
CA ILE A 213 -8.28 2.11 11.99
C ILE A 213 -9.68 1.53 12.21
N GLY A 214 -10.65 2.37 12.59
CA GLY A 214 -12.05 1.96 12.77
C GLY A 214 -12.71 1.43 11.50
N GLN A 215 -12.42 2.00 10.33
CA GLN A 215 -12.92 1.49 9.05
C GLN A 215 -12.18 0.23 8.57
N VAL A 216 -10.88 0.12 8.84
CA VAL A 216 -10.05 -1.02 8.42
C VAL A 216 -10.36 -2.27 9.24
N TYR A 217 -10.40 -2.15 10.56
CA TYR A 217 -10.54 -3.30 11.46
C TYR A 217 -11.92 -3.41 12.14
N GLY A 218 -12.76 -2.39 11.99
CA GLY A 218 -14.08 -2.31 12.61
C GLY A 218 -14.06 -1.55 13.94
N ILE A 219 -15.16 -0.84 14.22
CA ILE A 219 -15.34 -0.01 15.42
C ILE A 219 -15.23 -0.84 16.70
N SER A 220 -15.79 -2.04 16.72
CA SER A 220 -15.70 -2.94 17.88
C SER A 220 -14.25 -3.30 18.22
N MET A 221 -13.39 -3.49 17.22
CA MET A 221 -11.97 -3.75 17.47
C MET A 221 -11.28 -2.49 17.98
N LEU A 222 -11.54 -1.33 17.36
CA LEU A 222 -10.98 -0.05 17.78
C LEU A 222 -11.28 0.29 19.25
N GLN A 223 -12.47 -0.06 19.75
CA GLN A 223 -12.84 0.14 21.16
C GLN A 223 -12.03 -0.71 22.14
N MET A 224 -11.47 -1.83 21.66
CA MET A 224 -10.57 -2.70 22.43
C MET A 224 -9.09 -2.33 22.26
N LEU A 225 -8.79 -1.21 21.59
CA LEU A 225 -7.42 -0.69 21.45
C LEU A 225 -7.19 0.48 22.40
N HIS A 226 -6.11 0.40 23.15
CA HIS A 226 -5.54 1.49 23.93
C HIS A 226 -4.63 2.36 23.04
N TYR A 227 -4.78 3.67 23.14
CA TYR A 227 -3.92 4.65 22.46
C TYR A 227 -2.91 5.25 23.44
N SER A 228 -1.66 5.32 23.04
CA SER A 228 -0.58 5.96 23.78
C SER A 228 0.36 6.70 22.82
N GLU A 229 0.98 7.77 23.27
CA GLU A 229 1.90 8.59 22.48
C GLU A 229 3.09 9.02 23.34
N ALA A 230 4.26 9.11 22.71
CA ALA A 230 5.46 9.70 23.28
C ALA A 230 6.15 10.59 22.25
N HIS A 231 6.73 11.68 22.74
CA HIS A 231 7.55 12.61 21.97
C HIS A 231 8.89 12.79 22.70
N ASP A 232 9.98 12.77 21.95
CA ASP A 232 11.32 13.11 22.45
C ASP A 232 11.84 14.34 21.71
N ASP A 233 11.90 15.47 22.42
CA ASP A 233 12.36 16.76 21.89
C ASP A 233 13.81 16.70 21.39
N ASN A 234 14.65 15.83 21.96
CA ASN A 234 16.08 15.76 21.61
C ASN A 234 16.31 15.10 20.25
N SER A 235 15.54 14.05 19.95
CA SER A 235 15.59 13.38 18.64
C SER A 235 14.58 13.94 17.63
N GLY A 236 13.59 14.71 18.09
CA GLY A 236 12.44 15.14 17.28
C GLY A 236 11.52 13.99 16.89
N THR A 237 11.59 12.86 17.61
CA THR A 237 10.84 11.65 17.30
C THR A 237 9.48 11.67 17.99
N THR A 238 8.42 11.36 17.25
CA THR A 238 7.07 11.12 17.78
C THR A 238 6.65 9.69 17.50
N ILE A 239 6.17 8.98 18.52
CA ILE A 239 5.64 7.63 18.38
C ILE A 239 4.19 7.62 18.85
N LYS A 240 3.29 7.24 17.95
CA LYS A 240 1.87 6.96 18.23
C LYS A 240 1.65 5.46 18.22
N LEU A 241 0.95 4.96 19.22
CA LEU A 241 0.77 3.53 19.46
C LEU A 241 -0.70 3.21 19.72
N PHE A 242 -1.25 2.30 18.94
CA PHE A 242 -2.52 1.63 19.21
C PHE A 242 -2.24 0.15 19.45
N VAL A 243 -2.57 -0.34 20.65
CA VAL A 243 -2.33 -1.73 21.06
C VAL A 243 -3.56 -2.31 21.76
N PRO A 244 -3.72 -3.63 21.83
CA PRO A 244 -4.80 -4.24 22.60
C PRO A 244 -4.83 -3.71 24.04
N ASP A 245 -6.02 -3.34 24.51
CA ASP A 245 -6.22 -2.92 25.89
C ASP A 245 -6.16 -4.15 26.81
N VAL A 246 -4.99 -4.36 27.43
CA VAL A 246 -4.75 -5.50 28.32
C VAL A 246 -5.54 -5.42 29.64
N SER A 247 -6.27 -4.33 29.91
CA SER A 247 -7.22 -4.24 31.03
C SER A 247 -8.41 -5.19 30.87
N ILE A 248 -8.71 -5.59 29.64
CA ILE A 248 -9.83 -6.46 29.32
C ILE A 248 -9.66 -7.79 30.07
N LYS A 249 -10.64 -8.13 30.91
CA LYS A 249 -10.62 -9.32 31.78
C LYS A 249 -10.59 -10.62 30.98
N ASP A 250 -11.37 -10.65 29.90
CA ASP A 250 -11.45 -11.79 28.99
C ASP A 250 -10.32 -11.72 27.95
N LYS A 251 -9.20 -12.37 28.27
CA LYS A 251 -7.99 -12.35 27.42
C LYS A 251 -8.21 -12.99 26.06
N GLU A 252 -9.20 -13.88 25.90
CA GLU A 252 -9.51 -14.49 24.60
C GLU A 252 -10.14 -13.50 23.61
N LYS A 253 -10.76 -12.42 24.13
CA LYS A 253 -11.36 -11.36 23.33
C LYS A 253 -10.37 -10.29 22.87
N LEU A 254 -9.12 -10.32 23.36
CA LEU A 254 -8.11 -9.33 22.96
C LEU A 254 -7.89 -9.36 21.44
N PRO A 255 -7.80 -8.18 20.77
CA PRO A 255 -7.48 -8.08 19.35
C PRO A 255 -6.16 -8.75 18.99
N THR A 256 -6.23 -10.01 18.57
CA THR A 256 -5.07 -10.83 18.22
C THR A 256 -5.31 -11.59 16.92
N SER A 257 -4.25 -11.94 16.21
CA SER A 257 -4.32 -12.65 14.93
C SER A 257 -3.13 -13.58 14.72
N SER A 258 -3.34 -14.69 14.04
CA SER A 258 -2.24 -15.53 13.56
C SER A 258 -1.46 -14.93 12.38
N GLU A 259 -1.94 -13.80 11.84
CA GLU A 259 -1.32 -13.08 10.73
C GLU A 259 -0.58 -11.85 11.29
N PRO A 260 0.76 -11.89 11.42
CA PRO A 260 1.53 -10.76 11.96
C PRO A 260 1.42 -9.51 11.09
N GLU A 261 1.11 -9.65 9.80
CA GLU A 261 0.89 -8.56 8.85
C GLU A 261 -0.37 -7.72 9.15
N LYS A 262 -1.25 -8.17 10.06
CA LYS A 262 -2.35 -7.32 10.53
C LYS A 262 -1.87 -6.21 11.46
N SER A 263 -0.68 -6.33 12.02
CA SER A 263 -0.06 -5.25 12.78
C SER A 263 0.71 -4.35 11.83
N VAL A 264 0.46 -3.05 11.92
CA VAL A 264 0.97 -2.05 11.00
C VAL A 264 2.04 -1.23 11.69
N LEU A 265 3.22 -1.18 11.10
CA LEU A 265 4.31 -0.29 11.50
C LEU A 265 4.53 0.72 10.39
N LEU A 266 4.35 1.99 10.72
CA LEU A 266 4.57 3.14 9.84
C LEU A 266 5.80 3.90 10.31
N VAL A 267 6.68 4.26 9.38
CA VAL A 267 7.76 5.22 9.61
C VAL A 267 7.60 6.35 8.61
N ASN A 268 7.38 7.58 9.08
CA ASN A 268 7.08 8.75 8.25
C ASN A 268 5.98 8.47 7.20
N GLY A 269 4.89 7.81 7.62
CA GLY A 269 3.77 7.44 6.74
C GLY A 269 4.04 6.29 5.76
N ARG A 270 5.18 5.57 5.88
CA ARG A 270 5.49 4.39 5.05
C ARG A 270 5.31 3.09 5.82
N PRO A 271 4.57 2.10 5.29
CA PRO A 271 4.55 0.77 5.86
C PRO A 271 5.93 0.11 5.75
N VAL A 272 6.51 -0.25 6.89
CA VAL A 272 7.82 -0.91 6.99
C VAL A 272 7.75 -2.17 7.85
N ARG A 273 8.75 -3.04 7.74
CA ARG A 273 8.84 -4.26 8.52
C ARG A 273 10.17 -4.34 9.27
N ILE A 274 10.18 -3.81 10.49
CA ILE A 274 11.31 -3.90 11.41
C ILE A 274 11.03 -5.02 12.41
N LYS A 275 11.68 -6.17 12.22
CA LYS A 275 11.40 -7.38 13.00
C LYS A 275 11.67 -7.18 14.49
N GLU A 276 12.69 -6.40 14.83
CA GLU A 276 13.10 -6.16 16.20
C GLU A 276 12.06 -5.35 16.98
N LEU A 277 11.46 -4.30 16.39
CA LEU A 277 10.38 -3.53 17.02
C LEU A 277 9.12 -4.39 17.21
N MET A 278 8.76 -5.16 16.20
CA MET A 278 7.59 -6.04 16.29
C MET A 278 7.77 -7.16 17.31
N GLN A 279 8.99 -7.71 17.43
CA GLN A 279 9.32 -8.71 18.44
C GLN A 279 9.30 -8.12 19.85
N LEU A 280 9.80 -6.88 20.03
CA LEU A 280 9.72 -6.16 21.30
C LEU A 280 8.27 -5.99 21.73
N LEU A 281 7.41 -5.48 20.84
CA LEU A 281 5.98 -5.32 21.11
C LEU A 281 5.31 -6.66 21.45
N GLN A 282 5.64 -7.72 20.70
CA GLN A 282 5.13 -9.07 20.97
C GLN A 282 5.54 -9.58 22.35
N ASN A 283 6.80 -9.38 22.75
CA ASN A 283 7.31 -9.86 24.03
C ASN A 283 6.62 -9.13 25.20
N GLU A 284 6.54 -7.81 25.14
CA GLU A 284 5.88 -6.99 26.17
C GLU A 284 4.37 -7.30 26.25
N PHE A 285 3.72 -7.57 25.11
CA PHE A 285 2.33 -8.03 25.09
C PHE A 285 2.15 -9.40 25.77
N SER A 286 3.01 -10.38 25.46
CA SER A 286 2.95 -11.72 26.07
C SER A 286 3.14 -11.65 27.60
N LEU A 287 4.08 -10.81 28.07
CA LEU A 287 4.29 -10.56 29.49
C LEU A 287 3.06 -9.93 30.14
N ALA A 288 2.47 -8.92 29.52
CA ALA A 288 1.30 -8.22 30.04
C ALA A 288 0.03 -9.10 30.14
N VAL A 289 -0.08 -10.11 29.27
CA VAL A 289 -1.21 -11.07 29.28
C VAL A 289 -0.92 -12.28 30.18
N GLY A 290 0.30 -12.41 30.72
CA GLY A 290 0.70 -13.54 31.56
C GLY A 290 0.89 -14.85 30.77
N MET A 291 1.16 -14.76 29.47
CA MET A 291 1.47 -15.92 28.63
C MET A 291 2.99 -16.12 28.61
N GLU A 292 3.50 -16.88 29.59
CA GLU A 292 4.94 -17.10 29.77
C GLU A 292 5.57 -18.03 28.71
N ASP A 293 4.78 -18.87 28.04
CA ASP A 293 5.32 -20.01 27.31
C ASP A 293 5.71 -19.75 25.84
N GLY A 294 5.72 -18.50 25.37
CA GLY A 294 6.21 -18.11 24.03
C GLY A 294 5.53 -18.78 22.82
N SER A 295 4.57 -19.68 23.05
CA SER A 295 3.90 -20.54 22.06
C SER A 295 2.56 -19.94 21.58
N SER A 296 2.32 -18.66 21.86
CA SER A 296 1.20 -17.95 21.24
C SER A 296 1.50 -17.77 19.76
N THR A 297 0.81 -18.51 18.91
CA THR A 297 0.75 -18.24 17.47
C THR A 297 -0.03 -16.96 17.14
N LYS A 298 -0.55 -16.26 18.17
CA LYS A 298 -1.37 -15.06 18.04
C LYS A 298 -0.55 -13.82 18.36
N HIS A 299 -0.50 -12.93 17.38
CA HIS A 299 0.11 -11.61 17.43
C HIS A 299 -0.91 -10.53 17.81
N PRO A 300 -0.56 -9.52 18.62
CA PRO A 300 -1.45 -8.42 18.94
C PRO A 300 -1.66 -7.52 17.72
N ILE A 301 -2.92 -7.31 17.33
CA ILE A 301 -3.26 -6.35 16.27
C ILE A 301 -2.94 -4.96 16.81
N SER A 302 -1.95 -4.31 16.21
CA SER A 302 -1.42 -3.04 16.66
C SER A 302 -1.12 -2.11 15.49
N VAL A 303 -1.15 -0.81 15.75
CA VAL A 303 -0.72 0.21 14.80
C VAL A 303 0.31 1.08 15.49
N VAL A 304 1.50 1.13 14.91
CA VAL A 304 2.62 1.94 15.37
C VAL A 304 2.93 2.96 14.28
N SER A 305 2.96 4.23 14.62
CA SER A 305 3.43 5.31 13.73
C SER A 305 4.62 6.00 14.37
N VAL A 306 5.76 5.93 13.70
CA VAL A 306 7.00 6.57 14.11
C VAL A 306 7.29 7.70 13.14
N ASP A 307 7.20 8.93 13.63
CA ASP A 307 7.56 10.13 12.87
C ASP A 307 8.94 10.61 13.35
N VAL A 308 9.91 10.64 12.44
CA VAL A 308 11.30 11.08 12.69
C VAL A 308 11.70 12.14 11.66
N PRO A 309 12.64 13.05 12.00
CA PRO A 309 13.19 13.98 11.03
C PRO A 309 13.74 13.25 9.78
N PRO A 310 13.46 13.70 8.54
CA PRO A 310 13.91 13.01 7.33
C PRO A 310 15.43 12.80 7.25
N SER A 311 16.22 13.67 7.87
CA SER A 311 17.69 13.57 7.94
C SER A 311 18.20 12.42 8.81
N GLU A 312 17.35 11.85 9.66
CA GLU A 312 17.69 10.76 10.59
C GLU A 312 17.22 9.38 10.07
N LEU A 313 16.74 9.33 8.82
CA LEU A 313 16.14 8.15 8.20
C LEU A 313 16.72 7.88 6.81
N ASP A 314 17.29 6.70 6.60
CA ASP A 314 17.63 6.19 5.27
C ASP A 314 16.56 5.21 4.77
N VAL A 315 15.88 5.61 3.69
CA VAL A 315 14.83 4.82 3.02
C VAL A 315 15.34 4.09 1.77
N ASN A 316 16.57 4.32 1.34
CA ASN A 316 17.11 3.84 0.07
C ASN A 316 17.91 2.52 0.20
N LEU A 317 17.47 1.61 1.08
CA LEU A 317 18.18 0.37 1.36
C LEU A 317 17.82 -0.77 0.42
N GLU A 318 16.53 -1.09 0.33
CA GLU A 318 16.01 -2.22 -0.44
C GLU A 318 15.15 -1.73 -1.61
N PRO A 319 15.11 -2.46 -2.73
CA PRO A 319 14.26 -2.08 -3.88
C PRO A 319 12.78 -1.93 -3.53
N ASP A 320 12.28 -2.72 -2.59
CA ASP A 320 10.87 -2.71 -2.16
C ASP A 320 10.57 -1.68 -1.07
N LYS A 321 11.58 -0.95 -0.56
CA LYS A 321 11.46 0.10 0.47
C LYS A 321 10.74 -0.35 1.75
N THR A 322 10.71 -1.66 2.04
CA THR A 322 10.06 -2.19 3.25
C THR A 322 10.97 -2.14 4.49
N ALA A 323 12.27 -1.94 4.27
CA ALA A 323 13.28 -1.73 5.30
C ALA A 323 13.75 -0.28 5.31
N VAL A 324 13.97 0.25 6.52
CA VAL A 324 14.53 1.59 6.77
C VAL A 324 15.60 1.50 7.84
N VAL A 325 16.58 2.40 7.80
CA VAL A 325 17.64 2.50 8.82
C VAL A 325 17.55 3.86 9.48
N PHE A 326 17.52 3.85 10.81
CA PHE A 326 17.60 5.06 11.61
C PHE A 326 19.06 5.39 11.91
N THR A 327 19.42 6.66 11.81
CA THR A 327 20.73 7.14 12.27
C THR A 327 20.86 7.02 13.79
N LYS A 328 19.80 7.37 14.54
CA LYS A 328 19.70 7.21 16.00
C LYS A 328 18.80 6.04 16.40
N LYS A 329 19.15 4.83 15.95
CA LYS A 329 18.36 3.62 16.20
C LYS A 329 18.04 3.41 17.69
N ASP A 330 19.03 3.53 18.56
CA ASP A 330 18.86 3.20 19.99
C ASP A 330 17.86 4.13 20.68
N ALA A 331 17.90 5.43 20.40
CA ALA A 331 16.96 6.40 20.96
C ALA A 331 15.51 6.11 20.56
N VAL A 332 15.27 5.75 19.29
CA VAL A 332 13.93 5.39 18.80
C VAL A 332 13.43 4.11 19.49
N PHE A 333 14.32 3.13 19.68
CA PHE A 333 13.98 1.86 20.33
C PHE A 333 13.69 2.03 21.82
N GLU A 334 14.50 2.81 22.55
CA GLU A 334 14.28 3.11 23.97
C GLU A 334 12.95 3.85 24.19
N LEU A 335 12.66 4.84 23.35
CA LEU A 335 11.39 5.57 23.40
C LEU A 335 10.20 4.64 23.12
N PHE A 336 10.32 3.78 22.12
CA PHE A 336 9.30 2.79 21.76
C PHE A 336 9.08 1.78 22.90
N GLU A 337 10.14 1.23 23.48
CA GLU A 337 10.08 0.27 24.58
C GLU A 337 9.40 0.88 25.82
N GLY A 338 9.81 2.10 26.20
CA GLY A 338 9.18 2.83 27.29
C GLY A 338 7.69 3.09 27.04
N LEU A 339 7.32 3.46 25.81
CA LEU A 339 5.93 3.69 25.43
C LEU A 339 5.08 2.41 25.48
N VAL A 340 5.61 1.29 24.98
CA VAL A 340 4.93 -0.01 24.99
C VAL A 340 4.71 -0.49 26.43
N ARG A 341 5.73 -0.40 27.29
CA ARG A 341 5.60 -0.74 28.73
C ARG A 341 4.58 0.13 29.42
N LYS A 342 4.59 1.44 29.15
CA LYS A 342 3.59 2.36 29.66
C LYS A 342 2.19 1.96 29.21
N ALA A 343 1.98 1.70 27.93
CA ALA A 343 0.68 1.34 27.38
C ALA A 343 0.09 0.08 28.03
N PHE A 344 0.91 -0.96 28.25
CA PHE A 344 0.44 -2.20 28.88
C PHE A 344 0.32 -2.12 30.41
N SER A 345 1.12 -1.27 31.08
CA SER A 345 0.99 -1.05 32.53
C SER A 345 -0.19 -0.13 32.89
N SER A 346 -0.41 0.95 32.13
CA SER A 346 -1.53 1.88 32.36
C SER A 346 -2.89 1.26 32.04
N ALA A 347 -2.93 0.28 31.13
CA ALA A 347 -4.11 -0.54 30.91
C ALA A 347 -4.47 -1.35 32.17
N SER A 348 -3.49 -1.90 32.89
CA SER A 348 -3.74 -2.65 34.13
C SER A 348 -4.30 -1.79 35.29
N ALA A 349 -4.13 -0.47 35.24
CA ALA A 349 -4.44 0.45 36.35
C ALA A 349 -5.83 1.09 36.32
N LYS A 350 -6.72 0.76 35.36
CA LYS A 350 -8.11 1.26 35.32
C LYS A 350 -9.07 0.48 36.23
N ASP A 351 -8.69 0.29 37.49
CA ASP A 351 -9.62 0.00 38.57
C ASP A 351 -9.54 1.16 39.56
N VAL A 352 -10.69 1.77 39.87
CA VAL A 352 -10.94 2.96 40.73
C VAL A 352 -10.94 4.31 40.00
N GLY A 353 -12.15 4.86 39.78
CA GLY A 353 -12.36 6.28 39.51
C GLY A 353 -13.41 6.57 38.43
N ASP A 354 -14.68 6.41 38.79
CA ASP A 354 -15.81 7.01 38.08
C ASP A 354 -15.67 8.54 38.15
N ASP A 355 -15.54 9.21 37.01
CA ASP A 355 -16.22 10.49 36.69
C ASP A 355 -15.67 11.17 35.43
N ALA A 356 -16.62 11.75 34.68
CA ALA A 356 -16.52 12.68 33.56
C ALA A 356 -16.27 12.09 32.15
N VAL A 357 -17.35 11.53 31.57
CA VAL A 357 -17.58 11.63 30.12
C VAL A 357 -19.00 12.15 29.90
N GLU A 358 -19.13 13.47 29.80
CA GLU A 358 -20.34 14.12 29.28
C GLU A 358 -20.07 14.64 27.87
N ASP A 359 -20.96 14.22 26.97
CA ASP A 359 -21.33 14.76 25.66
C ASP A 359 -20.28 15.10 24.60
N CYS A 360 -20.30 14.29 23.53
CA CYS A 360 -20.62 14.76 22.17
C CYS A 360 -21.03 13.57 21.30
N VAL A 361 -22.26 13.05 21.48
CA VAL A 361 -22.93 12.25 20.46
C VAL A 361 -23.82 13.20 19.64
N ALA A 362 -23.21 13.90 18.69
CA ALA A 362 -23.98 14.46 17.58
C ALA A 362 -24.06 13.37 16.50
N THR A 363 -25.21 12.71 16.46
CA THR A 363 -25.65 11.80 15.40
C THR A 363 -25.61 12.52 14.05
N ALA A 364 -24.49 12.41 13.35
CA ALA A 364 -24.45 12.64 11.91
C ALA A 364 -24.85 11.33 11.20
N GLN A 365 -26.16 11.03 11.19
CA GLN A 365 -26.73 10.16 10.18
C GLN A 365 -26.70 10.92 8.86
N LEU A 366 -25.58 10.84 8.14
CA LEU A 366 -25.59 11.09 6.70
C LEU A 366 -26.26 9.88 6.03
N PRO A 367 -27.22 10.06 5.12
CA PRO A 367 -27.94 8.93 4.52
C PRO A 367 -26.95 8.09 3.70
N LEU A 368 -26.76 6.83 4.10
CA LEU A 368 -25.99 5.83 3.34
C LEU A 368 -26.45 5.72 1.87
N GLU A 369 -27.71 6.07 1.59
CA GLU A 369 -28.29 6.01 0.24
C GLU A 369 -27.75 7.09 -0.71
N ASP A 370 -27.45 8.30 -0.20
CA ASP A 370 -27.00 9.44 -1.01
C ASP A 370 -25.50 9.35 -1.35
N LEU A 371 -24.70 8.74 -0.47
CA LEU A 371 -23.27 8.45 -0.69
C LEU A 371 -23.05 7.21 -1.58
N ALA A 372 -23.89 6.18 -1.44
CA ALA A 372 -23.92 5.06 -2.37
C ALA A 372 -24.39 5.49 -3.77
N ALA A 373 -25.21 6.55 -3.88
CA ALA A 373 -25.61 7.14 -5.16
C ALA A 373 -24.47 7.94 -5.81
N ARG A 374 -23.70 8.73 -5.04
CA ARG A 374 -22.51 9.45 -5.55
C ARG A 374 -21.37 8.50 -5.95
N ASN A 375 -21.06 7.50 -5.13
CA ASN A 375 -20.12 6.44 -5.52
C ASN A 375 -20.63 5.65 -6.74
N ARG A 376 -21.94 5.44 -6.90
CA ARG A 376 -22.52 4.84 -8.12
C ARG A 376 -22.45 5.75 -9.35
N GLN A 377 -22.43 7.06 -9.18
CA GLN A 377 -22.24 8.01 -10.30
C GLN A 377 -20.76 8.07 -10.72
N ASP A 378 -19.81 8.10 -9.78
CA ASP A 378 -18.38 8.01 -10.09
C ASP A 378 -18.00 6.62 -10.64
N LEU A 379 -18.63 5.55 -10.15
CA LEU A 379 -18.53 4.20 -10.70
C LEU A 379 -19.27 4.03 -12.02
N GLY A 380 -20.38 4.73 -12.25
CA GLY A 380 -21.12 4.69 -13.52
C GLY A 380 -20.34 5.34 -14.66
N ALA A 381 -19.63 6.43 -14.36
CA ALA A 381 -18.64 7.01 -15.28
C ALA A 381 -17.43 6.07 -15.46
N ALA A 382 -17.00 5.36 -14.40
CA ALA A 382 -15.97 4.33 -14.51
C ALA A 382 -16.42 3.09 -15.30
N ASP A 383 -17.70 2.69 -15.27
CA ASP A 383 -18.27 1.54 -15.98
C ASP A 383 -18.40 1.80 -17.50
N ASP A 384 -18.76 3.02 -17.91
CA ASP A 384 -18.78 3.41 -19.33
C ASP A 384 -17.33 3.56 -19.89
N LEU A 385 -16.40 4.02 -19.06
CA LEU A 385 -14.96 3.96 -19.36
C LEU A 385 -14.45 2.50 -19.41
N ASP A 386 -14.87 1.65 -18.48
CA ASP A 386 -14.46 0.25 -18.41
C ASP A 386 -14.89 -0.52 -19.66
N ARG A 387 -16.06 -0.23 -20.24
CA ARG A 387 -16.46 -0.80 -21.55
C ARG A 387 -15.56 -0.34 -22.70
N LEU A 388 -15.21 0.94 -22.75
CA LEU A 388 -14.31 1.50 -23.77
C LEU A 388 -12.86 1.01 -23.64
N PHE A 389 -12.45 0.63 -22.42
CA PHE A 389 -11.16 0.02 -22.09
C PHE A 389 -11.13 -1.49 -22.29
N ASP A 390 -12.21 -2.20 -21.98
CA ASP A 390 -12.33 -3.64 -22.26
C ASP A 390 -12.36 -3.87 -23.78
N ASP A 391 -12.95 -2.95 -24.56
CA ASP A 391 -12.85 -2.92 -26.04
C ASP A 391 -11.45 -2.52 -26.56
N PHE A 392 -10.54 -2.05 -25.69
CA PHE A 392 -9.13 -1.81 -26.04
C PHE A 392 -8.25 -3.04 -25.80
N VAL A 393 -8.71 -3.98 -24.96
CA VAL A 393 -8.14 -5.32 -24.88
C VAL A 393 -8.53 -6.03 -26.18
N MET A 394 -7.59 -6.10 -27.11
CA MET A 394 -7.78 -6.83 -28.37
C MET A 394 -8.25 -8.26 -28.06
N PRO A 395 -9.15 -8.85 -28.86
CA PRO A 395 -9.49 -10.26 -28.74
C PRO A 395 -8.22 -11.12 -28.74
N ASP A 396 -8.20 -12.19 -27.95
CA ASP A 396 -7.05 -13.09 -27.71
C ASP A 396 -6.37 -13.67 -28.98
N ASP A 397 -6.94 -13.46 -30.17
CA ASP A 397 -6.57 -14.10 -31.43
C ASP A 397 -5.42 -13.42 -32.22
N ALA A 398 -4.73 -12.42 -31.66
CA ALA A 398 -3.60 -11.76 -32.33
C ALA A 398 -2.21 -12.17 -31.82
N CYS A 399 -2.11 -13.23 -31.00
CA CYS A 399 -0.86 -13.63 -30.35
C CYS A 399 -0.19 -14.88 -30.95
N GLU A 400 -0.69 -15.40 -32.08
CA GLU A 400 0.08 -16.31 -32.92
C GLU A 400 0.79 -15.49 -34.01
N ASP A 401 2.10 -15.63 -34.09
CA ASP A 401 3.06 -14.92 -34.95
C ASP A 401 3.56 -13.55 -34.43
N LEU A 402 4.44 -13.57 -33.42
CA LEU A 402 5.62 -12.66 -33.30
C LEU A 402 6.70 -13.20 -32.34
#